data_AF-A0A2T3HGI4-F1
#
_entry.id   AF-A0A2T3HGI4-F1
#
_cell.length_a   1.000
_cell.length_b   1.000
_cell.length_c   1.000
_cell.angle_alpha   90.00
_cell.angle_beta   90.00
_cell.angle_gamma   90.00
#
_symmetry.space_group_name_H-M   'P 1'
#
loop_
_entity.id
_entity.type
_entity.pdbx_description
1 polymer ?
#
loop_
_entity_poly.entity_id
_entity_poly.type
_entity_poly.pdbx_seq_one_letter_code
_entity_poly.pdbx_strand_id
1 'polypeptide(L)'
;PGEDAGTYAISQGSLSAGSNYVLNYTGANLTITPKPITVTAGVATKIYGEADPALTYTAAPGLETGDAFTGSLTRTPGEDVRTYAITQGTLSAGANYTITFTGANLQITPKAITVTADARGKAFGTADPALTYTVSPALVAGDAFTGSLSRAPGEAVGTYPITQGTLSAGSNYALTFTGAGFTIGARVITVTAATQTKVYGQADPALTYTFTPALDPGDS
;
A
#
# COMPACT_ATOMS: atom_id res chain seq x y z
N PRO A 1 -2.65 49.72 27.10
CA PRO A 1 -1.42 48.97 27.37
C PRO A 1 -1.42 47.71 26.50
N GLY A 2 -0.27 47.34 25.93
CA GLY A 2 -0.18 46.11 25.14
C GLY A 2 -0.06 44.90 26.06
N GLU A 3 -0.91 43.90 25.82
CA GLU A 3 -0.87 42.60 26.49
C GLU A 3 -0.10 41.56 25.67
N ASP A 4 0.19 41.89 24.41
CA ASP A 4 0.97 41.05 23.51
C ASP A 4 2.44 40.99 23.93
N ALA A 5 3.11 39.91 23.57
CA ALA A 5 4.54 39.79 23.74
C ALA A 5 5.26 40.92 22.99
N GLY A 6 6.17 41.60 23.68
CA GLY A 6 6.83 42.79 23.16
C GLY A 6 7.48 43.63 24.25
N THR A 7 8.05 44.75 23.83
CA THR A 7 8.66 45.73 24.73
C THR A 7 7.86 47.02 24.70
N TYR A 8 7.45 47.49 25.86
CA TYR A 8 6.60 48.65 26.05
C TYR A 8 7.31 49.68 26.91
N ALA A 9 7.35 50.92 26.45
CA ALA A 9 7.89 52.01 27.26
C ALA A 9 6.98 52.27 28.46
N ILE A 10 7.58 52.33 29.64
CA ILE A 10 6.94 52.88 30.83
C ILE A 10 7.06 54.39 30.71
N SER A 11 5.93 55.06 30.55
CA SER A 11 5.85 56.53 30.48
C SER A 11 5.57 57.11 31.87
N GLN A 12 6.00 58.35 32.12
CA GLN A 12 5.70 59.08 33.36
C GLN A 12 4.19 59.09 33.72
N GLY A 13 3.32 59.14 32.70
CA GLY A 13 1.87 59.20 32.90
C GLY A 13 1.45 60.48 33.62
N SER A 14 0.52 60.36 34.57
CA SER A 14 0.02 61.47 35.39
C SER A 14 0.88 61.75 36.64
N LEU A 15 2.05 61.13 36.77
CA LEU A 15 2.92 61.32 37.92
C LEU A 15 3.43 62.77 37.95
N SER A 16 3.21 63.45 39.08
CA SER A 16 3.63 64.83 39.33
C SER A 16 4.22 64.96 40.73
N ALA A 17 5.28 65.76 40.86
CA ALA A 17 5.87 66.12 42.15
C ALA A 17 5.21 67.37 42.78
N GLY A 18 4.16 67.94 42.16
CA GLY A 18 3.52 69.19 42.59
C GLY A 18 4.28 70.45 42.14
N SER A 19 3.75 71.64 42.45
CA SER A 19 4.30 72.92 41.97
C SER A 19 5.65 73.30 42.58
N ASN A 20 6.01 72.69 43.72
CA ASN A 20 7.19 73.04 44.48
C ASN A 20 8.45 72.26 44.06
N TYR A 21 8.33 71.32 43.12
CA TYR A 21 9.43 70.42 42.73
C TYR A 21 9.50 70.24 41.22
N VAL A 22 10.72 70.10 40.69
CA VAL A 22 10.97 69.68 39.30
C VAL A 22 11.09 68.17 39.28
N LEU A 23 10.25 67.49 38.49
CA LEU A 23 10.31 66.04 38.31
C LEU A 23 11.17 65.69 37.09
N ASN A 24 12.30 65.04 37.31
CA ASN A 24 13.10 64.42 36.26
C ASN A 24 12.73 62.94 36.15
N TYR A 25 11.90 62.61 35.17
CA TYR A 25 11.52 61.23 34.90
C TYR A 25 12.53 60.55 33.97
N THR A 26 13.11 59.43 34.44
CA THR A 26 13.87 58.51 33.59
C THR A 26 13.01 57.29 33.32
N GLY A 27 12.66 57.07 32.05
CA GLY A 27 11.84 55.94 31.64
C GLY A 27 12.55 54.59 31.80
N ALA A 28 11.75 53.53 31.80
CA ALA A 28 12.18 52.15 31.70
C ALA A 28 11.26 51.41 30.73
N ASN A 29 11.57 50.15 30.42
CA ASN A 29 10.74 49.32 29.55
C ASN A 29 10.16 48.14 30.32
N LEU A 30 8.90 47.82 30.04
CA LEU A 30 8.26 46.55 30.38
C LEU A 30 8.46 45.59 29.20
N THR A 31 8.99 44.40 29.46
CA THR A 31 9.06 43.33 28.46
C THR A 31 8.07 42.24 28.82
N ILE A 32 7.15 41.95 27.89
CA ILE A 32 6.25 40.79 27.95
C ILE A 32 6.85 39.71 27.06
N THR A 33 7.18 38.57 27.65
CA THR A 33 7.76 37.43 26.92
C THR A 33 6.68 36.47 26.43
N PRO A 34 6.85 35.83 25.25
CA PRO A 34 5.89 34.86 24.77
C PRO A 34 5.67 33.70 25.75
N LYS A 35 4.43 33.23 25.88
CA LYS A 35 4.07 32.09 26.71
C LYS A 35 4.56 30.78 26.06
N PRO A 36 5.32 29.93 26.76
CA PRO A 36 5.74 28.65 26.21
C PRO A 36 4.56 27.67 26.15
N ILE A 37 4.43 26.96 25.02
CA ILE A 37 3.46 25.88 24.81
C ILE A 37 4.15 24.68 24.19
N THR A 38 3.85 23.49 24.69
CA THR A 38 4.26 22.23 24.05
C THR A 38 3.13 21.74 23.17
N VAL A 39 3.41 21.52 21.89
CA VAL A 39 2.50 20.86 20.95
C VAL A 39 3.03 19.46 20.66
N THR A 40 2.19 18.45 20.85
CA THR A 40 2.54 17.05 20.61
C THR A 40 1.64 16.49 19.51
N ALA A 41 2.24 16.08 18.40
CA ALA A 41 1.50 15.45 17.31
C ALA A 41 0.94 14.08 17.72
N GLY A 42 -0.23 13.73 17.18
CA GLY A 42 -0.79 12.39 17.26
C GLY A 42 -0.16 11.48 16.22
N VAL A 43 -0.07 10.18 16.54
CA VAL A 43 0.26 9.17 15.54
C VAL A 43 -0.88 9.01 14.55
N ALA A 44 -0.55 8.67 13.31
CA ALA A 44 -1.50 8.43 12.26
C ALA A 44 -1.15 7.14 11.50
N THR A 45 -2.14 6.57 10.81
CA THR A 45 -1.93 5.42 9.94
C THR A 45 -2.84 5.51 8.73
N LYS A 46 -2.40 4.92 7.61
CA LYS A 46 -3.24 4.69 6.43
C LYS A 46 -2.79 3.44 5.70
N ILE A 47 -3.66 2.93 4.83
CA ILE A 47 -3.33 1.83 3.91
C ILE A 47 -2.74 2.43 2.63
N TYR A 48 -1.78 1.75 2.02
CA TYR A 48 -1.20 2.15 0.74
C TYR A 48 -2.27 2.40 -0.33
N GLY A 49 -2.19 3.57 -0.97
CA GLY A 49 -3.15 4.02 -1.99
C GLY A 49 -4.36 4.76 -1.44
N GLU A 50 -4.53 4.83 -0.11
CA GLU A 50 -5.56 5.66 0.52
C GLU A 50 -5.07 7.09 0.75
N ALA A 51 -6.02 8.02 0.86
CA ALA A 51 -5.74 9.40 1.19
C ALA A 51 -5.13 9.54 2.60
N ASP A 52 -4.38 10.62 2.81
CA ASP A 52 -3.86 10.93 4.15
C ASP A 52 -5.01 11.20 5.13
N PRO A 53 -4.93 10.66 6.37
CA PRO A 53 -5.84 11.03 7.43
C PRO A 53 -5.57 12.47 7.90
N ALA A 54 -6.55 13.08 8.57
CA ALA A 54 -6.32 14.34 9.25
C ALA A 54 -5.26 14.17 10.35
N LEU A 55 -4.23 14.99 10.32
CA LEU A 55 -3.19 15.01 11.35
C LEU A 55 -3.72 15.74 12.59
N THR A 56 -3.52 15.13 13.76
CA THR A 56 -4.01 15.67 15.04
C THR A 56 -2.84 16.08 15.94
N TYR A 57 -3.12 16.91 16.93
CA TYR A 57 -2.18 17.25 17.99
C TYR A 57 -2.90 17.61 19.29
N THR A 58 -2.14 17.60 20.38
CA THR A 58 -2.52 18.19 21.65
C THR A 58 -1.58 19.34 22.00
N ALA A 59 -2.03 20.26 22.83
CA ALA A 59 -1.23 21.39 23.30
C ALA A 59 -1.33 21.54 24.82
N ALA A 60 -0.20 21.78 25.49
CA ALA A 60 -0.15 21.99 26.93
C ALA A 60 0.93 23.04 27.30
N PRO A 61 0.60 24.05 28.13
CA PRO A 61 -0.76 24.46 28.49
C PRO A 61 -1.57 24.91 27.26
N GLY A 62 -2.89 25.05 27.41
CA GLY A 62 -3.74 25.59 26.35
C GLY A 62 -3.41 27.07 26.04
N LEU A 63 -3.89 27.51 24.87
CA LEU A 63 -3.93 28.94 24.52
C LEU A 63 -4.85 29.69 25.49
N GLU A 64 -4.58 30.97 25.67
CA GLU A 64 -5.44 31.88 26.41
C GLU A 64 -6.77 32.10 25.69
N THR A 65 -7.78 32.57 26.42
CA THR A 65 -9.13 32.76 25.88
C THR A 65 -9.13 33.79 24.76
N GLY A 66 -9.62 33.41 23.58
CA GLY A 66 -9.68 34.26 22.40
C GLY A 66 -8.56 33.98 21.39
N ASP A 67 -7.51 33.27 21.80
CA ASP A 67 -6.43 32.86 20.91
C ASP A 67 -6.74 31.52 20.22
N ALA A 68 -6.19 31.33 19.02
CA ALA A 68 -6.37 30.12 18.23
C ALA A 68 -5.09 29.72 17.50
N PHE A 69 -4.91 28.41 17.33
CA PHE A 69 -3.90 27.90 16.41
C PHE A 69 -4.28 28.22 14.97
N THR A 70 -3.27 28.47 14.14
CA THR A 70 -3.41 28.67 12.69
C THR A 70 -2.41 27.77 11.97
N GLY A 71 -2.60 27.59 10.65
CA GLY A 71 -1.77 26.68 9.86
C GLY A 71 -2.09 25.21 10.15
N SER A 72 -1.16 24.33 9.82
CA SER A 72 -1.35 22.89 9.95
C SER A 72 -0.05 22.13 10.18
N LEU A 73 -0.17 20.96 10.79
CA LEU A 73 0.90 19.95 10.73
C LEU A 73 1.14 19.51 9.29
N THR A 74 2.33 18.96 9.05
CA THR A 74 2.69 18.32 7.79
C THR A 74 3.36 16.98 8.07
N ARG A 75 3.55 16.17 7.03
CA ARG A 75 4.38 14.96 7.12
C ARG A 75 5.46 14.95 6.06
N THR A 76 6.46 14.10 6.27
CA THR A 76 7.46 13.80 5.24
C THR A 76 6.78 13.25 3.98
N PRO A 77 7.12 13.74 2.78
CA PRO A 77 6.52 13.25 1.52
C PRO A 77 6.86 11.79 1.23
N GLY A 78 5.98 11.14 0.47
CA GLY A 78 6.14 9.77 -0.02
C GLY A 78 4.91 8.91 0.26
N GLU A 79 4.78 7.82 -0.49
CA GLU A 79 3.57 7.00 -0.48
C GLU A 79 3.84 5.51 -0.26
N ASP A 80 5.08 5.03 -0.44
CA ASP A 80 5.42 3.63 -0.16
C ASP A 80 5.16 3.24 1.30
N VAL A 81 4.95 1.94 1.52
CA VAL A 81 4.83 1.34 2.85
C VAL A 81 6.09 1.58 3.67
N ARG A 82 5.98 2.48 4.65
CA ARG A 82 6.97 2.79 5.69
C ARG A 82 6.38 3.83 6.63
N THR A 83 7.22 4.33 7.53
CA THR A 83 6.91 5.41 8.45
C THR A 83 7.37 6.76 7.89
N TYR A 84 6.53 7.78 8.06
CA TYR A 84 6.79 9.16 7.67
C TYR A 84 6.64 10.06 8.90
N ALA A 85 7.66 10.88 9.19
CA ALA A 85 7.62 11.79 10.33
C ALA A 85 6.56 12.88 10.12
N ILE A 86 5.76 13.13 11.16
CA ILE A 86 4.85 14.27 11.29
C ILE A 86 5.61 15.42 11.94
N THR A 87 5.63 16.56 11.25
CA THR A 87 6.34 17.77 11.62
C THR A 87 5.36 18.91 11.89
N GLN A 88 5.83 19.96 12.57
CA GLN A 88 5.00 21.12 12.92
C GLN A 88 4.36 21.78 11.69
N GLY A 89 5.02 21.71 10.54
CA GLY A 89 4.54 22.34 9.31
C GLY A 89 4.42 23.86 9.48
N THR A 90 3.23 24.38 9.20
CA THR A 90 2.91 25.81 9.34
C THR A 90 2.16 26.12 10.63
N LEU A 91 1.97 25.12 11.51
CA LEU A 91 1.22 25.30 12.75
C LEU A 91 1.83 26.39 13.62
N SER A 92 1.03 27.39 13.97
CA SER A 92 1.43 28.56 14.74
C SER A 92 0.39 28.90 15.80
N ALA A 93 0.85 29.39 16.95
CA ALA A 93 0.04 29.95 18.03
C ALA A 93 0.07 31.50 18.04
N GLY A 94 0.75 32.12 17.06
CA GLY A 94 0.98 33.57 17.03
C GLY A 94 2.23 34.01 17.80
N ALA A 95 2.53 35.32 17.75
CA ALA A 95 3.76 35.89 18.32
C ALA A 95 3.78 35.90 19.86
N ASN A 96 2.61 35.81 20.49
CA ASN A 96 2.44 35.75 21.94
C ASN A 96 2.86 34.41 22.55
N TYR A 97 3.24 33.43 21.72
CA TYR A 97 3.56 32.08 22.14
C TYR A 97 4.86 31.57 21.51
N THR A 98 5.61 30.80 22.29
CA THR A 98 6.73 30.00 21.78
C THR A 98 6.33 28.54 21.78
N ILE A 99 6.27 27.92 20.60
CA ILE A 99 5.95 26.49 20.45
C ILE A 99 7.20 25.64 20.60
N THR A 100 7.15 24.69 21.54
CA THR A 100 8.03 23.51 21.56
C THR A 100 7.26 22.35 20.93
N PHE A 101 7.69 21.89 19.75
CA PHE A 101 6.98 20.85 19.01
C PHE A 101 7.60 19.46 19.24
N THR A 102 6.75 18.49 19.60
CA THR A 102 7.08 17.08 19.67
C THR A 102 6.40 16.34 18.52
N GLY A 103 7.21 15.82 17.59
CA GLY A 103 6.72 15.10 16.41
C GLY A 103 6.14 13.72 16.72
N ALA A 104 5.45 13.18 15.73
CA ALA A 104 4.91 11.83 15.73
C ALA A 104 5.12 11.20 14.35
N ASN A 105 4.46 10.08 14.07
CA ASN A 105 4.65 9.31 12.85
C ASN A 105 3.31 9.00 12.18
N LEU A 106 3.28 9.10 10.87
CA LEU A 106 2.29 8.47 10.01
C LEU A 106 2.87 7.15 9.48
N GLN A 107 2.19 6.03 9.75
CA GLN A 107 2.56 4.72 9.19
C GLN A 107 1.70 4.41 7.97
N ILE A 108 2.32 4.10 6.84
CA ILE A 108 1.63 3.51 5.69
C ILE A 108 1.77 1.99 5.78
N THR A 109 0.65 1.26 5.78
CA THR A 109 0.61 -0.21 5.82
C THR A 109 0.30 -0.79 4.44
N PRO A 110 0.75 -2.03 4.14
CA PRO A 110 0.48 -2.64 2.84
C PRO A 110 -1.02 -2.77 2.55
N LYS A 111 -1.39 -2.58 1.28
CA LYS A 111 -2.74 -2.90 0.81
C LYS A 111 -2.89 -4.41 0.69
N ALA A 112 -3.83 -4.98 1.45
CA ALA A 112 -4.13 -6.40 1.35
C ALA A 112 -4.82 -6.71 0.01
N ILE A 113 -4.31 -7.71 -0.70
CA ILE A 113 -4.91 -8.20 -1.94
C ILE A 113 -4.92 -9.73 -1.94
N THR A 114 -5.90 -10.31 -2.61
CA THR A 114 -5.98 -11.74 -2.89
C THR A 114 -5.82 -11.95 -4.38
N VAL A 115 -4.89 -12.83 -4.75
CA VAL A 115 -4.75 -13.35 -6.11
C VAL A 115 -5.26 -14.78 -6.14
N THR A 116 -6.20 -15.06 -7.03
CA THR A 116 -6.78 -16.40 -7.22
C THR A 116 -6.44 -16.89 -8.61
N ALA A 117 -5.66 -17.97 -8.69
CA ALA A 117 -5.37 -18.61 -9.97
C ALA A 117 -6.65 -19.19 -10.59
N ASP A 118 -6.77 -19.11 -11.90
CA ASP A 118 -7.82 -19.79 -12.63
C ASP A 118 -7.41 -21.25 -12.88
N ALA A 119 -8.37 -22.17 -12.76
CA ALA A 119 -8.13 -23.54 -13.19
C ALA A 119 -7.84 -23.58 -14.69
N ARG A 120 -6.81 -24.34 -15.07
CA ARG A 120 -6.37 -24.49 -16.46
C ARG A 120 -6.13 -25.95 -16.77
N GLY A 121 -5.83 -26.26 -18.02
CA GLY A 121 -5.55 -27.64 -18.40
C GLY A 121 -5.27 -27.78 -19.87
N LYS A 122 -4.86 -29.00 -20.25
CA LYS A 122 -4.48 -29.35 -21.61
C LYS A 122 -4.76 -30.84 -21.87
N ALA A 123 -4.69 -31.25 -23.13
CA ALA A 123 -4.65 -32.67 -23.47
C ALA A 123 -3.21 -33.19 -23.39
N PHE A 124 -3.04 -34.48 -23.14
CA PHE A 124 -1.74 -35.13 -23.17
C PHE A 124 -1.04 -34.88 -24.52
N GLY A 125 0.25 -34.58 -24.46
CA GLY A 125 1.07 -34.27 -25.64
C GLY A 125 0.91 -32.86 -26.20
N THR A 126 0.04 -32.00 -25.66
CA THR A 126 -0.06 -30.59 -26.10
C THR A 126 0.77 -29.65 -25.24
N ALA A 127 1.06 -28.46 -25.75
CA ALA A 127 1.71 -27.41 -24.97
C ALA A 127 0.80 -26.90 -23.84
N ASP A 128 1.41 -26.31 -22.81
CA ASP A 128 0.68 -25.65 -21.73
C ASP A 128 0.04 -24.35 -22.23
N PRO A 129 -1.23 -24.08 -21.89
CA PRO A 129 -1.79 -22.74 -22.06
C PRO A 129 -1.16 -21.76 -21.06
N ALA A 130 -1.29 -20.47 -21.34
CA ALA A 130 -0.95 -19.43 -20.38
C ALA A 130 -1.77 -19.59 -19.10
N LEU A 131 -1.10 -19.51 -17.95
CA LEU A 131 -1.76 -19.44 -16.65
C LEU A 131 -2.34 -18.04 -16.45
N THR A 132 -3.53 -17.96 -15.85
CA THR A 132 -4.22 -16.70 -15.59
C THR A 132 -4.71 -16.66 -14.15
N TYR A 133 -5.06 -15.46 -13.69
CA TYR A 133 -5.57 -15.23 -12.35
C TYR A 133 -6.48 -14.01 -12.31
N THR A 134 -7.23 -13.92 -11.21
CA THR A 134 -7.98 -12.73 -10.82
C THR A 134 -7.40 -12.11 -9.56
N VAL A 135 -7.65 -10.82 -9.33
CA VAL A 135 -7.19 -10.08 -8.16
C VAL A 135 -8.36 -9.34 -7.50
N SER A 136 -8.40 -9.34 -6.16
CA SER A 136 -9.37 -8.55 -5.39
C SER A 136 -8.79 -8.10 -4.04
N PRO A 137 -8.94 -6.81 -3.66
CA PRO A 137 -9.36 -5.69 -4.50
C PRO A 137 -8.32 -5.39 -5.60
N ALA A 138 -8.67 -4.55 -6.56
CA ALA A 138 -7.74 -4.11 -7.60
C ALA A 138 -6.51 -3.40 -7.00
N LEU A 139 -5.39 -3.50 -7.72
CA LEU A 139 -4.19 -2.70 -7.44
C LEU A 139 -4.52 -1.20 -7.53
N VAL A 140 -3.73 -0.39 -6.84
CA VAL A 140 -3.74 1.06 -6.99
C VAL A 140 -3.43 1.41 -8.45
N ALA A 141 -4.09 2.42 -8.99
CA ALA A 141 -3.94 2.80 -10.39
C ALA A 141 -2.48 3.14 -10.71
N GLY A 142 -1.95 2.53 -11.78
CA GLY A 142 -0.55 2.65 -12.20
C GLY A 142 0.35 1.52 -11.73
N ASP A 143 -0.06 0.73 -10.73
CA ASP A 143 0.69 -0.43 -10.28
C ASP A 143 0.40 -1.66 -11.15
N ALA A 144 1.39 -2.54 -11.24
CA ALA A 144 1.32 -3.76 -12.03
C ALA A 144 1.97 -4.93 -11.29
N PHE A 145 1.49 -6.14 -11.59
CA PHE A 145 2.18 -7.36 -11.18
C PHE A 145 3.48 -7.55 -11.96
N THR A 146 4.43 -8.22 -11.31
CA THR A 146 5.66 -8.72 -11.92
C THR A 146 5.75 -10.23 -11.71
N GLY A 147 6.60 -10.91 -12.49
CA GLY A 147 6.72 -12.37 -12.42
C GLY A 147 5.53 -13.11 -13.03
N SER A 148 5.38 -14.38 -12.69
CA SER A 148 4.34 -15.25 -13.24
C SER A 148 3.92 -16.34 -12.26
N LEU A 149 2.71 -16.87 -12.46
CA LEU A 149 2.31 -18.14 -11.85
C LEU A 149 3.19 -19.29 -12.36
N SER A 150 3.21 -20.38 -11.59
CA SER A 150 3.82 -21.64 -11.98
C SER A 150 2.84 -22.79 -11.74
N ARG A 151 3.08 -23.95 -12.36
CA ARG A 151 2.41 -25.21 -11.99
C ARG A 151 3.44 -26.24 -11.57
N ALA A 152 3.01 -27.26 -10.82
CA ALA A 152 3.87 -28.40 -10.54
C ALA A 152 4.31 -29.12 -11.84
N PRO A 153 5.55 -29.62 -11.90
CA PRO A 153 6.06 -30.33 -13.07
C PRO A 153 5.37 -31.70 -13.23
N GLY A 154 5.34 -32.19 -14.47
CA GLY A 154 4.77 -33.49 -14.83
C GLY A 154 3.85 -33.39 -16.03
N GLU A 155 3.77 -34.50 -16.78
CA GLU A 155 3.05 -34.60 -18.05
C GLU A 155 2.07 -35.77 -18.10
N ALA A 156 2.05 -36.63 -17.08
CA ALA A 156 1.08 -37.72 -17.01
C ALA A 156 -0.34 -37.17 -16.83
N VAL A 157 -1.35 -37.96 -17.25
CA VAL A 157 -2.74 -37.62 -17.01
C VAL A 157 -3.00 -37.46 -15.52
N GLY A 158 -3.57 -36.33 -15.11
CA GLY A 158 -3.77 -35.99 -13.72
C GLY A 158 -3.96 -34.50 -13.48
N THR A 159 -4.02 -34.11 -12.21
CA THR A 159 -4.15 -32.71 -11.78
C THR A 159 -2.90 -32.27 -11.04
N TYR A 160 -2.36 -31.13 -11.46
CA TYR A 160 -1.16 -30.52 -10.91
C TYR A 160 -1.51 -29.16 -10.28
N PRO A 161 -1.03 -28.82 -9.07
CA PRO A 161 -1.35 -27.53 -8.48
C PRO A 161 -0.70 -26.37 -9.26
N ILE A 162 -1.47 -25.30 -9.45
CA ILE A 162 -1.02 -23.98 -9.86
C ILE A 162 -0.64 -23.21 -8.59
N THR A 163 0.59 -22.73 -8.53
CA THR A 163 1.20 -22.01 -7.41
C THR A 163 1.53 -20.57 -7.81
N GLN A 164 1.79 -19.71 -6.82
CA GLN A 164 2.10 -18.30 -7.03
C GLN A 164 3.31 -18.08 -7.96
N GLY A 165 4.26 -19.02 -7.99
CA GLY A 165 5.49 -18.87 -8.75
C GLY A 165 6.28 -17.64 -8.29
N THR A 166 6.65 -16.78 -9.24
CA THR A 166 7.36 -15.51 -8.98
C THR A 166 6.42 -14.31 -8.96
N LEU A 167 5.11 -14.52 -9.04
CA LEU A 167 4.12 -13.45 -9.11
C LEU A 167 4.19 -12.55 -7.87
N SER A 168 4.36 -11.24 -8.07
CA SER A 168 4.49 -10.25 -7.01
C SER A 168 3.80 -8.93 -7.39
N ALA A 169 3.15 -8.29 -6.41
CA ALA A 169 2.64 -6.93 -6.51
C ALA A 169 3.58 -5.88 -5.90
N GLY A 170 4.78 -6.29 -5.46
CA GLY A 170 5.73 -5.41 -4.75
C GLY A 170 5.45 -5.28 -3.25
N SER A 171 6.33 -4.56 -2.54
CA SER A 171 6.31 -4.43 -1.07
C SER A 171 5.16 -3.59 -0.52
N ASN A 172 4.50 -2.82 -1.38
CA ASN A 172 3.36 -1.99 -1.00
C ASN A 172 2.05 -2.79 -0.82
N TYR A 173 2.09 -4.10 -1.12
CA TYR A 173 0.96 -5.00 -1.04
C TYR A 173 1.24 -6.20 -0.14
N ALA A 174 0.24 -6.59 0.64
CA ALA A 174 0.22 -7.88 1.32
C ALA A 174 -0.58 -8.86 0.44
N LEU A 175 0.14 -9.67 -0.35
CA LEU A 175 -0.47 -10.60 -1.30
C LEU A 175 -0.79 -11.93 -0.62
N THR A 176 -2.07 -12.31 -0.64
CA THR A 176 -2.56 -13.65 -0.33
C THR A 176 -2.82 -14.41 -1.62
N PHE A 177 -2.21 -15.58 -1.79
CA PHE A 177 -2.38 -16.39 -3.00
C PHE A 177 -3.29 -17.59 -2.76
N THR A 178 -4.30 -17.76 -3.62
CA THR A 178 -5.16 -18.94 -3.69
C THR A 178 -4.87 -19.70 -4.98
N GLY A 179 -4.34 -20.92 -4.84
CA GLY A 179 -4.01 -21.79 -5.98
C GLY A 179 -5.23 -22.42 -6.64
N ALA A 180 -4.99 -23.07 -7.78
CA ALA A 180 -5.99 -23.82 -8.54
C ALA A 180 -5.39 -25.11 -9.13
N GLY A 181 -6.22 -25.93 -9.79
CA GLY A 181 -5.76 -27.14 -10.48
C GLY A 181 -5.41 -26.87 -11.95
N PHE A 182 -4.32 -27.48 -12.40
CA PHE A 182 -3.97 -27.64 -13.81
C PHE A 182 -4.19 -29.10 -14.23
N THR A 183 -5.18 -29.37 -15.07
CA THR A 183 -5.55 -30.75 -15.44
C THR A 183 -4.94 -31.14 -16.79
N ILE A 184 -4.19 -32.24 -16.82
CA ILE A 184 -3.78 -32.91 -18.06
C ILE A 184 -4.76 -34.06 -18.32
N GLY A 185 -5.57 -33.92 -19.37
CA GLY A 185 -6.54 -34.93 -19.79
C GLY A 185 -5.94 -35.95 -20.76
N ALA A 186 -6.49 -37.15 -20.78
CA ALA A 186 -6.10 -38.17 -21.76
C ALA A 186 -6.38 -37.69 -23.19
N ARG A 187 -5.49 -38.05 -24.13
CA ARG A 187 -5.70 -37.83 -25.56
C ARG A 187 -6.54 -38.97 -26.13
N VAL A 188 -7.62 -38.65 -26.82
CA VAL A 188 -8.45 -39.65 -27.50
C VAL A 188 -7.75 -40.11 -28.78
N ILE A 189 -7.64 -41.41 -28.96
CA ILE A 189 -7.15 -42.06 -30.19
C ILE A 189 -8.27 -42.94 -30.74
N THR A 190 -8.47 -42.87 -32.06
CA THR A 190 -9.41 -43.73 -32.78
C THR A 190 -8.63 -44.79 -33.52
N VAL A 191 -8.91 -46.06 -33.22
CA VAL A 191 -8.37 -47.23 -33.93
C VAL A 191 -9.43 -47.74 -34.90
N THR A 192 -9.06 -47.95 -36.16
CA THR A 192 -9.94 -48.49 -37.21
C THR A 192 -9.34 -49.77 -37.76
N ALA A 193 -10.06 -50.89 -37.57
CA ALA A 193 -9.68 -52.16 -38.17
C ALA A 193 -9.94 -52.13 -39.69
N ALA A 194 -9.00 -52.66 -40.47
CA ALA A 194 -9.21 -52.81 -41.90
C ALA A 194 -10.23 -53.92 -42.19
N THR A 195 -11.12 -53.70 -43.16
CA THR A 195 -12.02 -54.75 -43.63
C THR A 195 -11.24 -55.82 -44.37
N GLN A 196 -11.30 -57.05 -43.87
CA GLN A 196 -10.65 -58.21 -44.48
C GLN A 196 -11.69 -59.22 -44.97
N THR A 197 -11.35 -59.95 -46.03
CA THR A 197 -12.16 -61.05 -46.57
C THR A 197 -11.27 -62.26 -46.85
N LYS A 198 -11.85 -63.47 -46.83
CA LYS A 198 -11.17 -64.70 -47.25
C LYS A 198 -12.12 -65.63 -47.98
N VAL A 199 -11.54 -66.56 -48.75
CA VAL A 199 -12.27 -67.67 -49.38
C VAL A 199 -12.24 -68.90 -48.46
N TYR A 200 -13.34 -69.66 -48.42
CA TYR A 200 -13.45 -70.86 -47.58
C TYR A 200 -12.33 -71.88 -47.89
N GLY A 201 -11.69 -72.39 -46.84
CA GLY A 201 -10.57 -73.33 -46.93
C GLY A 201 -9.18 -72.68 -47.07
N GLN A 202 -9.10 -71.38 -47.32
CA GLN A 202 -7.82 -70.65 -47.33
C GLN A 202 -7.40 -70.18 -45.93
N ALA A 203 -6.10 -69.96 -45.78
CA ALA A 203 -5.51 -69.35 -44.60
C ALA A 203 -6.10 -67.96 -44.31
N ASP A 204 -6.12 -67.58 -43.03
CA ASP A 204 -6.62 -66.27 -42.62
C ASP A 204 -5.71 -65.14 -43.13
N PRO A 205 -6.29 -64.02 -43.62
CA PRO A 205 -5.51 -62.85 -43.94
C PRO A 205 -4.95 -62.21 -42.66
N ALA A 206 -3.80 -61.56 -42.78
CA ALA A 206 -3.26 -60.77 -41.68
C ALA A 206 -4.27 -59.68 -41.27
N LEU A 207 -4.56 -59.58 -39.97
CA LEU A 207 -5.41 -58.52 -39.44
C LEU A 207 -4.57 -57.24 -39.31
N THR A 208 -5.08 -56.14 -39.85
CA THR A 208 -4.41 -54.85 -39.82
C THR A 208 -5.35 -53.77 -39.27
N TYR A 209 -4.77 -52.71 -38.73
CA TYR A 209 -5.49 -51.55 -38.22
C TYR A 209 -4.72 -50.27 -38.53
N THR A 210 -5.44 -49.15 -38.52
CA THR A 210 -4.86 -47.81 -38.48
C THR A 210 -5.32 -47.11 -37.21
N PHE A 211 -4.60 -46.08 -36.78
CA PHE A 211 -5.01 -45.25 -35.65
C PHE A 211 -4.76 -43.78 -35.95
N THR A 212 -5.62 -42.92 -35.42
CA THR A 212 -5.49 -41.46 -35.57
C THR A 212 -5.90 -40.74 -34.27
N PRO A 213 -5.18 -39.67 -33.87
CA PRO A 213 -3.90 -39.21 -34.43
C PRO A 213 -2.76 -40.21 -34.17
N ALA A 214 -1.58 -39.98 -34.76
CA ALA A 214 -0.39 -40.79 -34.47
C ALA A 214 -0.08 -40.77 -32.96
N LEU A 215 0.56 -41.83 -32.44
CA LEU A 215 1.02 -41.89 -31.06
C LEU A 215 2.23 -40.96 -30.88
N ASP A 216 2.41 -40.42 -29.67
CA ASP A 216 3.62 -39.67 -29.38
C ASP A 216 4.81 -40.65 -29.19
N PRO A 217 6.05 -40.25 -29.49
CA PRO A 217 7.21 -41.14 -29.38
C PRO A 217 7.38 -41.71 -27.96
N GLY A 218 7.30 -43.03 -27.83
CA GLY A 218 7.45 -43.74 -26.55
C GLY A 218 6.14 -44.30 -25.98
N ASP A 219 4.99 -43.93 -26.56
CA ASP A 219 3.71 -44.56 -26.24
C ASP A 219 3.58 -45.92 -26.96
N SER A 220 3.07 -46.94 -26.25
CA SER A 220 2.85 -48.32 -26.74
C SER A 220 1.40 -48.76 -26.63
#